data_AF-A0A6C1QMU6-F1
#
_entry.id   AF-A0A6C1QMU6-F1
#
_cell.length_a   1.000
_cell.length_b   1.000
_cell.length_c   1.000
_cell.angle_alpha   90.00
_cell.angle_beta   90.00
_cell.angle_gamma   90.00
#
_symmetry.space_group_name_H-M   'P 1'
#
loop_
_entity.id
_entity.type
_entity.pdbx_description
1 polymer ?
#
loop_
_entity_poly.entity_id
_entity_poly.type
_entity_poly.pdbx_seq_one_letter_code
_entity_poly.pdbx_strand_id
1 'polypeptide(L)'
;YLLLENEWMFYCCAQKLIKADEAPSDAIAALRLRLGFDQSRERAPASTVHHPEASTGFVRRVKGEHPVRGRVMSHETHAFRVVIPPDEHFRIGSEVDVFYQSHAGIFQVHTTVVNREDNVLHLRHSESLTRYQKRTYFRRRMHLPVLVRRAYTEEAAVETVLEDLGGGGASMRNPPELPLAAGDRVELRFVGKDTERLQVVGEVVRTSRNGGIAHLRFTSIREPVRDKIFQAIFAPQSR
;
A
#
# COMPACT_ATOMS: atom_id res chain seq x y z
N TYR A 1 30.55 -1.67 27.48
CA TYR A 1 31.10 -1.24 26.18
C TYR A 1 30.45 -1.94 24.99
N LEU A 2 30.21 -3.27 25.01
CA LEU A 2 29.71 -4.02 23.85
C LEU A 2 28.26 -3.74 23.36
N LEU A 3 27.39 -3.12 24.16
CA LEU A 3 25.99 -2.89 23.78
C LEU A 3 25.78 -1.67 22.87
N LEU A 4 26.78 -0.78 22.78
CA LEU A 4 26.68 0.51 22.10
C LEU A 4 27.12 0.48 20.63
N GLU A 5 27.73 -0.63 20.17
CA GLU A 5 28.26 -0.76 18.80
C GLU A 5 27.58 -1.88 18.00
N ASN A 6 26.82 -2.76 18.65
CA ASN A 6 26.19 -3.91 18.01
C ASN A 6 24.67 -3.72 17.91
N GLU A 7 24.22 -3.25 16.74
CA GLU A 7 22.80 -3.00 16.43
C GLU A 7 21.93 -4.24 16.64
N TRP A 8 22.42 -5.44 16.33
CA TRP A 8 21.67 -6.68 16.51
C TRP A 8 21.43 -6.99 17.99
N MET A 9 22.44 -6.81 18.85
CA MET A 9 22.27 -6.97 20.30
C MET A 9 21.32 -5.92 20.88
N PHE A 10 21.43 -4.67 20.42
CA PHE A 10 20.48 -3.63 20.80
C PHE A 10 19.05 -4.02 20.43
N TYR A 11 18.81 -4.52 19.21
CA TYR A 11 17.49 -4.97 18.77
C TYR A 11 16.95 -6.12 19.65
N CYS A 12 17.78 -7.13 19.97
CA CYS A 12 17.39 -8.21 20.85
C CYS A 12 17.02 -7.73 22.26
N CYS A 13 17.78 -6.80 22.82
CA CYS A 13 17.50 -6.19 24.13
C CYS A 13 16.23 -5.34 24.10
N ALA A 14 16.07 -4.48 23.09
CA ALA A 14 14.89 -3.65 22.89
C ALA A 14 13.61 -4.48 22.80
N GLN A 15 13.64 -5.57 22.03
CA GLN A 15 12.50 -6.49 21.91
C GLN A 15 12.15 -7.18 23.24
N LYS A 16 13.15 -7.52 24.06
CA LYS A 16 12.91 -8.08 25.40
C LYS A 16 12.26 -7.06 26.33
N LEU A 17 12.76 -5.83 26.34
CA LEU A 17 12.22 -4.74 27.17
C LEU A 17 10.78 -4.40 26.78
N ILE A 18 10.46 -4.34 25.48
CA ILE A 18 9.09 -4.11 24.99
C ILE A 18 8.16 -5.25 25.43
N LYS A 19 8.60 -6.51 25.29
CA LYS A 19 7.79 -7.67 25.69
C LYS A 19 7.55 -7.75 27.19
N ALA A 20 8.48 -7.25 27.99
CA ALA A 20 8.38 -7.20 29.44
C ALA A 20 7.64 -5.95 29.97
N ASP A 21 7.27 -5.02 29.08
CA ASP A 21 6.70 -3.70 29.42
C ASP A 21 7.61 -2.87 30.38
N GLU A 22 8.92 -3.12 30.31
CA GLU A 22 9.90 -2.51 31.21
C GLU A 22 10.42 -1.15 30.70
N ALA A 23 10.16 -0.83 29.43
CA ALA A 23 10.54 0.45 28.84
C ALA A 23 9.53 0.90 27.78
N PRO A 24 9.15 2.18 27.77
CA PRO A 24 8.22 2.69 26.79
C PRO A 24 8.90 2.76 25.41
N SER A 25 8.11 2.51 24.36
CA SER A 25 8.62 2.40 22.98
C SER A 25 9.30 3.68 22.47
N ASP A 26 8.88 4.85 22.96
CA ASP A 26 9.49 6.13 22.61
C ASP A 26 10.88 6.33 23.20
N ALA A 27 11.14 5.84 24.42
CA ALA A 27 12.48 5.85 25.02
C ALA A 27 13.45 4.96 24.24
N ILE A 28 12.99 3.80 23.76
CA ILE A 28 13.78 2.88 22.95
C ILE A 28 14.10 3.49 21.57
N ALA A 29 13.11 4.12 20.93
CA ALA A 29 13.28 4.84 19.68
C ALA A 29 14.30 5.99 19.81
N ALA A 30 14.19 6.78 20.89
CA ALA A 30 15.13 7.85 21.21
C ALA A 30 16.56 7.33 21.38
N LEU A 31 16.74 6.19 22.08
CA LEU A 31 18.05 5.58 22.26
C LEU A 31 18.62 5.10 20.93
N ARG A 32 17.80 4.49 20.07
CA ARG A 32 18.21 4.04 18.73
C ARG A 32 18.74 5.20 17.88
N LEU A 33 18.02 6.33 17.88
CA LEU A 33 18.43 7.54 17.17
C LEU A 33 19.76 8.07 17.72
N ARG A 34 19.90 8.16 19.04
CA ARG A 34 21.14 8.63 19.69
C ARG A 34 22.35 7.73 19.42
N LEU A 35 22.13 6.42 19.27
CA LEU A 35 23.18 5.46 18.96
C LEU A 35 23.53 5.40 17.47
N GLY A 36 22.81 6.12 16.61
CA GLY A 36 23.08 6.15 15.17
C GLY A 36 22.83 4.82 14.46
N PHE A 37 22.01 3.95 15.04
CA PHE A 37 21.65 2.68 14.43
C PHE A 37 20.66 2.91 13.28
N ASP A 38 21.19 2.95 12.06
CA ASP A 38 20.42 3.11 10.83
C ASP A 38 20.17 1.75 10.15
N GLN A 39 18.91 1.38 9.99
CA GLN A 39 18.57 0.22 9.18
C GLN A 39 18.71 0.58 7.70
N SER A 40 19.50 -0.23 6.98
CA SER A 40 19.55 -0.16 5.51
C SER A 40 18.15 -0.03 4.92
N ARG A 41 17.98 0.98 4.04
CA ARG A 41 16.73 1.34 3.35
C ARG A 41 16.06 0.19 2.58
N GLU A 42 16.76 -0.92 2.38
CA GLU A 42 16.30 -2.13 1.70
C GLU A 42 15.49 -3.07 2.61
N ARG A 43 15.58 -2.93 3.94
CA ARG A 43 14.86 -3.77 4.90
C ARG A 43 13.55 -3.14 5.33
N ALA A 44 12.64 -3.99 5.81
CA ALA A 44 11.41 -3.52 6.44
C ALA A 44 11.77 -2.71 7.71
N PRO A 45 11.29 -1.46 7.84
CA PRO A 45 11.61 -0.61 8.97
C PRO A 45 11.05 -1.20 10.26
N ALA A 46 11.93 -1.37 11.24
CA ALA A 46 11.57 -1.86 12.57
C ALA A 46 11.12 -0.76 13.54
N SER A 47 11.37 0.52 13.22
CA SER A 47 10.97 1.67 14.02
C SER A 47 10.50 2.82 13.14
N THR A 48 9.67 3.72 13.68
CA THR A 48 9.36 5.00 13.02
C THR A 48 10.58 5.90 12.87
N VAL A 49 11.66 5.64 13.61
CA VAL A 49 12.96 6.31 13.43
C VAL A 49 13.61 5.99 12.08
N HIS A 50 13.27 4.86 11.47
CA HIS A 50 13.76 4.44 10.16
C HIS A 50 12.84 4.89 9.02
N HIS A 51 11.89 5.77 9.29
CA HIS A 51 10.96 6.25 8.29
C HIS A 51 11.70 7.16 7.28
N PRO A 52 11.48 7.04 5.96
CA PRO A 52 12.16 7.92 5.02
C PRO A 52 11.71 9.37 5.22
N GLU A 53 12.66 10.28 5.48
CA GLU A 53 12.40 11.71 5.52
C GLU A 53 11.76 12.18 4.21
N ALA A 54 10.91 13.21 4.29
CA ALA A 54 10.18 13.79 3.16
C ALA A 54 9.20 12.86 2.40
N SER A 55 8.94 11.63 2.86
CA SER A 55 7.98 10.75 2.21
C SER A 55 6.53 11.18 2.46
N THR A 56 5.67 10.92 1.47
CA THR A 56 4.22 11.14 1.59
C THR A 56 3.63 10.04 2.45
N GLY A 57 3.00 10.41 3.56
CA GLY A 57 2.23 9.52 4.41
C GLY A 57 0.74 9.84 4.33
N PHE A 58 -0.10 8.94 4.86
CA PHE A 58 -1.50 9.20 5.11
C PHE A 58 -1.77 9.05 6.60
N VAL A 59 -2.40 10.05 7.21
CA VAL A 59 -2.82 10.01 8.62
C VAL A 59 -4.32 9.77 8.66
N ARG A 60 -4.76 8.79 9.44
CA ARG A 60 -6.18 8.41 9.57
C ARG A 60 -6.55 8.32 11.03
N ARG A 61 -7.72 8.85 11.42
CA ARG A 61 -8.27 8.63 12.77
C ARG A 61 -8.80 7.20 12.89
N VAL A 62 -8.59 6.55 14.04
CA VAL A 62 -8.98 5.14 14.24
C VAL A 62 -10.48 4.89 14.04
N LYS A 63 -11.34 5.90 14.31
CA LYS A 63 -12.80 5.83 14.15
C LYS A 63 -13.31 6.29 12.77
N GLY A 64 -12.88 5.60 11.71
CA GLY A 64 -13.63 5.52 10.44
C GLY A 64 -13.62 6.76 9.53
N GLU A 65 -12.83 7.78 9.83
CA GLU A 65 -12.73 8.96 8.97
C GLU A 65 -11.82 8.73 7.76
N HIS A 66 -11.98 9.58 6.74
CA HIS A 66 -11.15 9.54 5.54
C HIS A 66 -9.68 9.79 5.86
N PRO A 67 -8.74 9.05 5.26
CA PRO A 67 -7.31 9.28 5.45
C PRO A 67 -6.89 10.61 4.83
N VAL A 68 -6.20 11.42 5.61
CA VAL A 68 -5.64 12.71 5.24
C VAL A 68 -4.24 12.51 4.69
N ARG A 69 -3.91 13.16 3.57
CA ARG A 69 -2.56 13.10 3.02
C ARG A 69 -1.64 14.02 3.84
N GLY A 70 -0.55 13.48 4.37
CA GLY A 70 0.48 14.25 5.07
C GLY A 70 1.88 14.04 4.49
N ARG A 71 2.83 14.86 4.90
CA ARG A 71 4.25 14.72 4.57
C ARG A 71 5.06 14.54 5.85
N VAL A 72 5.84 13.48 5.93
CA VAL A 72 6.73 13.26 7.08
C VAL A 72 7.98 14.11 6.89
N MET A 73 8.30 14.95 7.87
CA MET A 73 9.31 16.01 7.70
C MET A 73 10.64 15.71 8.38
N SER A 74 10.66 15.18 9.59
CA SER A 74 11.88 14.80 10.31
C SER A 74 11.54 13.96 11.54
N HIS A 75 12.54 13.22 12.03
CA HIS A 75 12.48 12.58 13.35
C HIS A 75 13.14 13.49 14.37
N GLU A 76 12.39 13.86 15.41
CA GLU A 76 12.96 14.42 16.62
C GLU A 76 13.12 13.31 17.65
N THR A 77 13.97 13.51 18.67
CA THR A 77 14.29 12.49 19.67
C THR A 77 13.06 11.86 20.35
N HIS A 78 11.94 12.58 20.43
CA HIS A 78 10.75 12.17 21.18
C HIS A 78 9.46 12.10 20.34
N ALA A 79 9.50 12.52 19.08
CA ALA A 79 8.35 12.51 18.19
C ALA A 79 8.79 12.54 16.73
N PHE A 80 7.98 11.93 15.86
CA PHE A 80 8.12 12.15 14.42
C PHE A 80 7.06 13.14 13.94
N ARG A 81 7.45 14.00 13.00
CA ARG A 81 6.63 15.13 12.57
C ARG A 81 5.95 14.86 11.24
N VAL A 82 4.64 15.09 11.20
CA VAL A 82 3.83 14.97 9.99
C VAL A 82 3.12 16.28 9.72
N VAL A 83 3.41 16.87 8.57
CA VAL A 83 2.68 18.03 8.06
C VAL A 83 1.40 17.58 7.40
N ILE A 84 0.28 18.17 7.80
CA ILE A 84 -1.06 17.91 7.26
C ILE A 84 -1.61 19.17 6.58
N PRO A 85 -2.69 19.07 5.80
CA PRO A 85 -3.44 20.21 5.30
C PRO A 85 -3.98 21.07 6.45
N PRO A 86 -4.02 22.40 6.31
CA PRO A 86 -4.39 23.32 7.40
C PRO A 86 -5.86 23.23 7.85
N ASP A 87 -6.73 22.71 6.98
CA ASP A 87 -8.15 22.45 7.21
C ASP A 87 -8.40 21.19 8.05
N GLU A 88 -7.36 20.39 8.30
CA GLU A 88 -7.47 19.13 9.03
C GLU A 88 -7.13 19.31 10.52
N HIS A 89 -7.93 18.67 11.38
CA HIS A 89 -7.92 18.94 12.81
C HIS A 89 -7.82 17.66 13.65
N PHE A 90 -6.63 17.40 14.20
CA PHE A 90 -6.41 16.29 15.12
C PHE A 90 -6.31 16.78 16.56
N ARG A 91 -6.92 16.05 17.49
CA ARG A 91 -6.88 16.37 18.92
C ARG A 91 -5.60 15.82 19.54
N ILE A 92 -4.96 16.59 20.42
CA ILE A 92 -3.86 16.08 21.25
C ILE A 92 -4.41 14.92 22.11
N GLY A 93 -3.63 13.84 22.22
CA GLY A 93 -4.03 12.60 22.87
C GLY A 93 -4.88 11.66 22.01
N SER A 94 -5.26 12.03 20.78
CA SER A 94 -6.01 11.13 19.91
C SER A 94 -5.11 10.08 19.24
N GLU A 95 -5.66 8.87 19.11
CA GLU A 95 -5.02 7.77 18.38
C GLU A 95 -5.21 7.94 16.87
N VAL A 96 -4.14 7.70 16.14
CA VAL A 96 -4.08 7.81 14.68
C VAL A 96 -3.29 6.65 14.07
N ASP A 97 -3.70 6.26 12.87
CA ASP A 97 -2.94 5.40 11.98
C ASP A 97 -2.13 6.27 11.02
N VAL A 98 -0.84 6.01 10.92
CA VAL A 98 0.02 6.58 9.89
C VAL A 98 0.40 5.48 8.89
N PHE A 99 0.01 5.69 7.63
CA PHE A 99 0.43 4.87 6.51
C PHE A 99 1.56 5.55 5.77
N TYR A 100 2.59 4.80 5.40
CA TYR A 100 3.65 5.33 4.55
C TYR A 100 4.18 4.26 3.60
N GLN A 101 4.79 4.71 2.53
CA GLN A 101 5.35 3.85 1.50
C GLN A 101 6.88 3.90 1.56
N SER A 102 7.51 2.73 1.65
CA SER A 102 8.94 2.54 1.47
C SER A 102 9.21 1.60 0.29
N HIS A 103 10.50 1.37 -0.03
CA HIS A 103 10.92 0.39 -1.04
C HIS A 103 10.45 -1.05 -0.68
N ALA A 104 10.28 -1.35 0.61
CA ALA A 104 9.82 -2.66 1.09
C ALA A 104 8.29 -2.85 1.08
N GLY A 105 7.52 -1.78 0.80
CA GLY A 105 6.06 -1.82 0.73
C GLY A 105 5.38 -0.70 1.51
N ILE A 106 4.07 -0.86 1.75
CA ILE A 106 3.30 0.08 2.58
C ILE A 106 3.32 -0.43 4.01
N PHE A 107 3.52 0.47 4.97
CA PHE A 107 3.55 0.18 6.39
C PHE A 107 2.51 1.03 7.11
N GLN A 108 1.94 0.47 8.18
CA GLN A 108 1.01 1.12 9.08
C GLN A 108 1.63 1.20 10.47
N VAL A 109 1.45 2.36 11.09
CA VAL A 109 1.88 2.65 12.45
C VAL A 109 0.67 3.14 13.24
N HIS A 110 0.38 2.48 14.34
CA HIS A 110 -0.55 2.98 15.35
C HIS A 110 0.21 3.91 16.30
N THR A 111 -0.23 5.15 16.44
CA THR A 111 0.42 6.14 17.29
C THR A 111 -0.58 7.14 17.87
N THR A 112 -0.11 8.04 18.72
CA THR A 112 -0.90 9.08 19.39
C THR A 112 -0.32 10.45 19.06
N VAL A 113 -1.21 11.44 18.88
CA VAL A 113 -0.82 12.85 18.74
C VAL A 113 -0.34 13.37 20.08
N VAL A 114 0.95 13.71 20.20
CA VAL A 114 1.54 14.23 21.43
C VAL A 114 1.50 15.76 21.49
N ASN A 115 1.65 16.43 20.35
CA ASN A 115 1.57 17.88 20.26
C ASN A 115 1.09 18.31 18.86
N ARG A 116 0.65 19.55 18.73
CA ARG A 116 0.29 20.17 17.45
C ARG A 116 0.80 21.61 17.41
N GLU A 117 1.54 21.93 16.35
CA GLU A 117 1.98 23.28 16.01
C GLU A 117 1.43 23.62 14.63
N ASP A 118 0.45 24.51 14.55
CA ASP A 118 -0.27 24.86 13.31
C ASP A 118 -0.82 23.65 12.54
N ASN A 119 -0.18 23.31 11.43
CA ASN A 119 -0.49 22.18 10.55
C ASN A 119 0.55 21.03 10.67
N VAL A 120 1.33 21.04 11.74
CA VAL A 120 2.33 20.01 12.06
C VAL A 120 1.85 19.19 13.24
N LEU A 121 1.71 17.88 13.04
CA LEU A 121 1.45 16.92 14.10
C LEU A 121 2.78 16.36 14.61
N HIS A 122 2.96 16.39 15.93
CA HIS A 122 4.00 15.64 16.60
C HIS A 122 3.37 14.32 17.06
N LEU A 123 3.87 13.21 16.53
CA LEU A 123 3.35 11.88 16.79
C LEU A 123 4.36 11.07 17.59
N ARG A 124 3.87 10.30 18.58
CA ARG A 124 4.74 9.45 19.41
C ARG A 124 5.47 8.41 18.55
N HIS A 125 6.74 8.15 18.84
CA HIS A 125 7.43 7.04 18.19
C HIS A 125 6.78 5.69 18.49
N SER A 126 6.89 4.77 17.53
CA SER A 126 6.42 3.41 17.68
C SER A 126 7.49 2.46 17.18
N GLU A 127 7.78 1.43 17.97
CA GLU A 127 8.65 0.30 17.62
C GLU A 127 7.84 -0.87 17.02
N SER A 128 6.54 -0.68 16.81
CA SER A 128 5.64 -1.66 16.21
C SER A 128 5.12 -1.13 14.88
N LEU A 129 5.73 -1.61 13.79
CA LEU A 129 5.32 -1.31 12.44
C LEU A 129 4.75 -2.55 11.79
N THR A 130 3.51 -2.43 11.32
CA THR A 130 2.86 -3.52 10.61
C THR A 130 2.95 -3.28 9.12
N ARG A 131 3.38 -4.29 8.36
CA ARG A 131 3.35 -4.19 6.90
C ARG A 131 1.89 -4.16 6.46
N TYR A 132 1.48 -3.05 5.88
CA TYR A 132 0.14 -2.83 5.39
C TYR A 132 -0.04 -3.43 4.00
N GLN A 133 -0.11 -4.75 3.93
CA GLN A 133 -0.33 -5.46 2.67
C GLN A 133 -1.82 -5.69 2.43
N LYS A 134 -2.51 -4.70 1.86
CA LYS A 134 -3.91 -4.88 1.41
C LYS A 134 -4.06 -5.76 0.16
N ARG A 135 -2.97 -5.95 -0.60
CA ARG A 135 -3.00 -6.65 -1.89
C ARG A 135 -2.09 -7.86 -1.85
N THR A 136 -2.68 -9.05 -2.03
CA THR A 136 -1.94 -10.31 -2.16
C THR A 136 -1.02 -10.33 -3.38
N TYR A 137 -1.29 -9.50 -4.39
CA TYR A 137 -0.56 -9.48 -5.66
C TYR A 137 -0.13 -8.07 -6.08
N PHE A 138 1.09 -7.97 -6.60
CA PHE A 138 1.60 -6.76 -7.27
C PHE A 138 0.72 -6.39 -8.48
N ARG A 139 0.51 -5.09 -8.71
CA ARG A 139 -0.21 -4.55 -9.88
C ARG A 139 0.71 -3.60 -10.64
N ARG A 140 0.78 -3.75 -11.96
CA ARG A 140 1.48 -2.83 -12.87
C ARG A 140 0.45 -2.04 -13.67
N ARG A 141 0.69 -0.73 -13.83
CA ARG A 141 -0.04 0.09 -14.79
C ARG A 141 0.43 -0.26 -16.19
N MET A 142 -0.51 -0.51 -17.09
CA MET A 142 -0.24 -0.82 -18.48
C MET A 142 -1.44 -0.41 -19.34
N HIS A 143 -1.24 -0.29 -20.65
CA HIS A 143 -2.30 -0.08 -21.62
C HIS A 143 -2.30 -1.28 -22.56
N LEU A 144 -3.22 -2.21 -22.32
CA LEU A 144 -3.29 -3.46 -23.07
C LEU A 144 -4.70 -3.63 -23.65
N PRO A 145 -4.83 -3.82 -24.97
CA PRO A 145 -6.11 -4.13 -25.58
C PRO A 145 -6.59 -5.51 -25.13
N VAL A 146 -7.87 -5.59 -24.77
CA VAL A 146 -8.56 -6.80 -24.35
C VAL A 146 -9.96 -6.82 -24.93
N LEU A 147 -10.46 -8.02 -25.21
CA LEU A 147 -11.86 -8.25 -25.52
C LEU A 147 -12.60 -8.63 -24.23
N VAL A 148 -13.75 -8.02 -23.99
CA VAL A 148 -14.61 -8.29 -22.84
C VAL A 148 -16.01 -8.68 -23.28
N ARG A 149 -16.61 -9.65 -22.59
CA ARG A 149 -18.04 -9.98 -22.71
C ARG A 149 -18.61 -10.38 -21.36
N ARG A 150 -19.93 -10.35 -21.19
CA ARG A 150 -20.58 -10.95 -20.01
C ARG A 150 -20.37 -12.46 -20.01
N ALA A 151 -19.96 -13.00 -18.87
CA ALA A 151 -19.69 -14.42 -18.74
C ALA A 151 -21.00 -15.22 -18.89
N TYR A 152 -20.90 -16.42 -19.50
CA TYR A 152 -22.04 -17.32 -19.73
C TYR A 152 -23.15 -16.75 -20.62
N THR A 153 -22.80 -15.77 -21.47
CA THR A 153 -23.71 -15.23 -22.48
C THR A 153 -23.16 -15.48 -23.89
N GLU A 154 -24.06 -15.49 -24.86
CA GLU A 154 -23.74 -15.52 -26.30
C GLU A 154 -23.43 -14.12 -26.84
N GLU A 155 -23.34 -13.10 -25.98
CA GLU A 155 -23.05 -11.72 -26.39
C GLU A 155 -21.67 -11.64 -27.07
N ALA A 156 -21.59 -10.80 -28.10
CA ALA A 156 -20.34 -10.51 -28.78
C ALA A 156 -19.35 -9.82 -27.81
N ALA A 157 -18.07 -10.16 -27.94
CA ALA A 157 -17.05 -9.48 -27.15
C ALA A 157 -16.76 -8.09 -27.72
N VAL A 158 -16.61 -7.12 -26.82
CA VAL A 158 -16.29 -5.72 -27.13
C VAL A 158 -14.83 -5.45 -26.79
N GLU A 159 -14.14 -4.71 -27.64
CA GLU A 159 -12.77 -4.30 -27.37
C GLU A 159 -12.71 -3.16 -26.36
N THR A 160 -11.73 -3.21 -25.46
CA THR A 160 -11.45 -2.18 -24.48
C THR A 160 -9.99 -2.28 -24.02
N VAL A 161 -9.58 -1.42 -23.09
CA VAL A 161 -8.20 -1.28 -22.65
C VAL A 161 -8.09 -1.49 -21.14
N LEU A 162 -7.16 -2.35 -20.74
CA LEU A 162 -6.72 -2.45 -19.34
C LEU A 162 -5.86 -1.24 -18.98
N GLU A 163 -6.08 -0.69 -17.79
CA GLU A 163 -5.32 0.42 -17.19
C GLU A 163 -4.35 -0.07 -16.10
N ASP A 164 -4.71 -1.15 -15.42
CA ASP A 164 -3.81 -1.90 -14.56
C ASP A 164 -4.13 -3.40 -14.56
N LEU A 165 -3.11 -4.20 -14.28
CA LEU A 165 -3.20 -5.65 -14.20
C LEU A 165 -2.36 -6.16 -13.02
N GLY A 166 -2.89 -7.14 -12.28
CA GLY A 166 -2.15 -7.90 -11.28
C GLY A 166 -2.66 -9.34 -11.19
N GLY A 167 -1.97 -10.16 -10.40
CA GLY A 167 -2.25 -11.60 -10.31
C GLY A 167 -3.65 -11.99 -9.81
N GLY A 168 -4.41 -11.06 -9.22
CA GLY A 168 -5.77 -11.30 -8.70
C GLY A 168 -6.86 -10.40 -9.27
N GLY A 169 -6.54 -9.50 -10.20
CA GLY A 169 -7.54 -8.62 -10.81
C GLY A 169 -6.93 -7.56 -11.71
N ALA A 170 -7.80 -6.76 -12.32
CA ALA A 170 -7.44 -5.71 -13.26
C ALA A 170 -8.36 -4.50 -13.12
N SER A 171 -7.96 -3.38 -13.70
CA SER A 171 -8.83 -2.23 -13.93
C SER A 171 -8.87 -1.96 -15.43
N MET A 172 -10.06 -1.66 -15.95
CA MET A 172 -10.34 -1.59 -17.38
C MET A 172 -11.27 -0.43 -17.68
N ARG A 173 -11.16 0.15 -18.88
CA ARG A 173 -12.17 1.10 -19.35
C ARG A 173 -13.51 0.39 -19.50
N ASN A 174 -14.56 1.00 -18.96
CA ASN A 174 -15.91 0.47 -19.10
C ASN A 174 -16.39 0.80 -20.52
N PRO A 175 -16.57 -0.19 -21.41
CA PRO A 175 -16.95 0.08 -22.78
C PRO A 175 -18.41 0.60 -22.83
N PRO A 176 -18.70 1.67 -23.58
CA PRO A 176 -20.06 2.20 -23.68
C PRO A 176 -21.03 1.22 -24.36
N GLU A 177 -20.52 0.33 -25.23
CA GLU A 177 -21.31 -0.69 -25.93
C GLU A 177 -21.70 -1.87 -25.02
N LEU A 178 -20.96 -2.08 -23.92
CA LEU A 178 -21.24 -3.10 -22.92
C LEU A 178 -21.08 -2.48 -21.51
N PRO A 179 -22.03 -1.67 -21.06
CA PRO A 179 -21.94 -0.99 -19.77
C PRO A 179 -21.96 -2.02 -18.64
N LEU A 180 -20.87 -2.07 -17.87
CA LEU A 180 -20.69 -2.96 -16.74
C LEU A 180 -21.00 -2.27 -15.41
N ALA A 181 -21.64 -2.99 -14.49
CA ALA A 181 -21.94 -2.57 -13.13
C ALA A 181 -21.33 -3.54 -12.10
N ALA A 182 -21.30 -3.12 -10.83
CA ALA A 182 -20.82 -3.98 -9.75
C ALA A 182 -21.68 -5.24 -9.63
N GLY A 183 -21.04 -6.39 -9.48
CA GLY A 183 -21.67 -7.72 -9.46
C GLY A 183 -21.65 -8.43 -10.83
N ASP A 184 -21.43 -7.71 -11.93
CA ASP A 184 -21.39 -8.33 -13.25
C ASP A 184 -20.21 -9.29 -13.38
N ARG A 185 -20.48 -10.49 -13.91
CA ARG A 185 -19.44 -11.46 -14.26
C ARG A 185 -19.05 -11.29 -15.71
N VAL A 186 -17.76 -11.20 -15.96
CA VAL A 186 -17.21 -10.97 -17.30
C VAL A 186 -16.11 -11.96 -17.62
N GLU A 187 -15.96 -12.21 -18.91
CA GLU A 187 -14.85 -12.94 -19.50
C GLU A 187 -13.96 -11.94 -20.23
N LEU A 188 -12.67 -11.95 -19.89
CA LEU A 188 -11.63 -11.17 -20.55
C LEU A 188 -10.79 -12.09 -21.44
N ARG A 189 -10.52 -11.66 -22.67
CA ARG A 189 -9.57 -12.28 -23.58
C ARG A 189 -8.51 -11.26 -23.98
N PHE A 190 -7.25 -11.67 -23.91
CA PHE A 190 -6.13 -10.79 -24.17
C PHE A 190 -5.79 -10.83 -25.66
N VAL A 191 -5.56 -9.67 -26.27
CA VAL A 191 -5.27 -9.57 -27.71
C VAL A 191 -3.76 -9.48 -27.92
N GLY A 192 -3.17 -10.38 -28.74
CA GLY A 192 -1.74 -10.36 -29.08
C GLY A 192 -1.19 -11.72 -29.54
N LYS A 193 -0.09 -11.71 -30.32
CA LYS A 193 0.47 -12.89 -31.03
C LYS A 193 0.77 -14.11 -30.13
N ASP A 194 1.13 -13.91 -28.86
CA ASP A 194 1.39 -14.99 -27.88
C ASP A 194 0.33 -15.09 -26.76
N THR A 195 -0.64 -14.17 -26.75
CA THR A 195 -1.65 -14.01 -25.68
C THR A 195 -3.06 -14.41 -26.10
N GLU A 196 -3.29 -14.80 -27.35
CA GLU A 196 -4.59 -15.23 -27.91
C GLU A 196 -5.31 -16.33 -27.12
N ARG A 197 -4.58 -17.12 -26.31
CA ARG A 197 -5.16 -18.18 -25.46
C ARG A 197 -5.39 -17.75 -24.01
N LEU A 198 -5.07 -16.51 -23.66
CA LEU A 198 -5.18 -16.03 -22.29
C LEU A 198 -6.58 -15.48 -22.07
N GLN A 199 -7.41 -16.32 -21.46
CA GLN A 199 -8.79 -16.02 -21.11
C GLN A 199 -8.95 -16.13 -19.59
N VAL A 200 -9.63 -15.14 -19.00
CA VAL A 200 -9.84 -15.07 -17.55
C VAL A 200 -11.28 -14.68 -17.26
N VAL A 201 -11.89 -15.33 -16.28
CA VAL A 201 -13.21 -14.94 -15.77
C VAL A 201 -13.03 -14.10 -14.51
N GLY A 202 -13.77 -13.00 -14.43
CA GLY A 202 -13.78 -12.10 -13.29
C GLY A 202 -15.15 -11.55 -12.97
N GLU A 203 -15.21 -10.86 -11.85
CA GLU A 203 -16.39 -10.15 -11.36
C GLU A 203 -16.03 -8.67 -11.20
N VAL A 204 -16.92 -7.80 -11.67
CA VAL A 204 -16.82 -6.36 -11.47
C VAL A 204 -17.13 -6.07 -10.00
N VAL A 205 -16.12 -5.68 -9.24
CA VAL A 205 -16.30 -5.38 -7.81
C VAL A 205 -16.79 -3.96 -7.56
N ARG A 206 -16.52 -3.03 -8.48
CA ARG A 206 -16.99 -1.64 -8.46
C ARG A 206 -16.68 -0.93 -9.76
N THR A 207 -17.36 0.19 -10.01
CA THR A 207 -16.99 1.16 -11.04
C THR A 207 -16.45 2.45 -10.40
N SER A 208 -15.77 3.29 -11.19
CA SER A 208 -15.22 4.58 -10.75
C SER A 208 -15.14 5.58 -11.91
N ARG A 209 -14.79 6.83 -11.63
CA ARG A 209 -14.80 7.94 -12.61
C ARG A 209 -16.16 8.02 -13.32
N ASN A 210 -17.23 8.15 -12.53
CA ASN A 210 -18.61 8.20 -12.99
C ASN A 210 -18.99 7.03 -13.92
N GLY A 211 -18.51 5.82 -13.60
CA GLY A 211 -18.79 4.61 -14.38
C GLY A 211 -17.77 4.30 -15.48
N GLY A 212 -16.86 5.22 -15.83
CA GLY A 212 -15.93 5.05 -16.95
C GLY A 212 -14.83 4.00 -16.74
N ILE A 213 -14.58 3.56 -15.50
CA ILE A 213 -13.59 2.50 -15.19
C ILE A 213 -14.25 1.39 -14.38
N ALA A 214 -14.17 0.16 -14.88
CA ALA A 214 -14.57 -1.06 -14.18
C ALA A 214 -13.36 -1.68 -13.46
N HIS A 215 -13.54 -2.05 -12.19
CA HIS A 215 -12.54 -2.74 -11.38
C HIS A 215 -12.94 -4.20 -11.23
N LEU A 216 -12.04 -5.10 -11.63
CA LEU A 216 -12.31 -6.53 -11.75
C LEU A 216 -11.51 -7.32 -10.72
N ARG A 217 -12.15 -8.35 -10.16
CA ARG A 217 -11.51 -9.42 -9.37
C ARG A 217 -11.60 -10.71 -10.17
N PHE A 218 -10.49 -11.40 -10.36
CA PHE A 218 -10.49 -12.69 -11.05
C PHE A 218 -11.07 -13.76 -10.14
N THR A 219 -12.08 -14.49 -10.62
CA THR A 219 -12.77 -15.54 -9.86
C THR A 219 -12.19 -16.92 -10.14
N SER A 220 -11.66 -17.14 -11.35
CA SER A 220 -10.87 -18.31 -11.68
C SER A 220 -9.68 -17.92 -12.55
N ILE A 221 -8.48 -18.12 -11.99
CA ILE A 221 -7.23 -18.09 -12.73
C ILE A 221 -6.55 -19.44 -12.51
N ARG A 222 -6.31 -20.17 -13.59
CA ARG A 222 -5.44 -21.35 -13.57
C ARG A 222 -4.00 -20.86 -13.35
N GLU A 223 -3.21 -21.56 -12.54
CA GLU A 223 -1.83 -21.16 -12.23
C GLU A 223 -0.97 -20.86 -13.48
N PRO A 224 -1.02 -21.65 -14.57
CA PRO A 224 -0.28 -21.33 -15.79
C PRO A 224 -0.70 -20.01 -16.45
N VAL A 225 -1.96 -19.59 -16.28
CA VAL A 225 -2.47 -18.31 -16.78
C VAL A 225 -2.00 -17.17 -15.88
N ARG A 226 -1.90 -17.41 -14.56
CA ARG A 226 -1.33 -16.47 -13.60
C ARG A 226 0.13 -16.15 -13.92
N ASP A 227 0.91 -17.19 -14.21
CA ASP A 227 2.34 -17.05 -14.53
C ASP A 227 2.55 -16.29 -15.84
N LYS A 228 1.69 -16.52 -16.84
CA LYS A 228 1.70 -15.73 -18.08
C LYS A 228 1.32 -14.27 -17.86
N ILE A 229 0.34 -14.00 -16.98
CA ILE A 229 0.01 -12.63 -16.57
C ILE A 229 1.20 -11.98 -15.87
N PHE A 230 1.90 -12.70 -14.99
CA PHE A 230 3.11 -12.20 -14.37
C PHE A 230 4.21 -11.92 -15.39
N GLN A 231 4.46 -12.83 -16.33
CA GLN A 231 5.44 -12.60 -17.40
C GLN A 231 5.08 -11.38 -18.24
N ALA A 232 3.81 -11.17 -18.59
CA ALA A 232 3.36 -9.97 -19.29
C ALA A 232 3.53 -8.69 -18.43
N ILE A 233 3.30 -8.79 -17.12
CA ILE A 233 3.55 -7.71 -16.15
C ILE A 233 5.04 -7.42 -15.99
N PHE A 234 5.94 -8.37 -16.18
CA PHE A 234 7.39 -8.17 -15.97
C PHE A 234 8.20 -8.09 -17.27
N ALA A 235 7.57 -8.28 -18.43
CA ALA A 235 8.22 -8.09 -19.72
C ALA A 235 8.67 -6.62 -19.89
N PRO A 236 9.90 -6.38 -20.37
CA PRO A 236 10.36 -5.04 -20.73
C PRO A 236 9.42 -4.45 -21.77
N GLN A 237 9.01 -3.18 -21.60
CA GLN A 237 8.35 -2.47 -22.69
C GLN A 237 9.38 -2.28 -23.79
N SER A 238 9.25 -3.04 -24.88
CA SER A 238 9.97 -2.77 -26.12
C SER A 238 9.59 -1.34 -26.56
N ARG A 239 10.58 -0.45 -26.49
CA ARG A 239 10.54 0.88 -27.10
C ARG A 239 10.45 0.77 -28.61
#